data_AF-A0AA88LKD0-F1
#
_entry.id   AF-A0AA88LKD0-F1
#
_cell.length_a   1.000
_cell.length_b   1.000
_cell.length_c   1.000
_cell.angle_alpha   90.00
_cell.angle_beta   90.00
_cell.angle_gamma   90.00
#
_symmetry.space_group_name_H-M   'P 1'
#
loop_
_entity.id
_entity.type
_entity.pdbx_description
1 polymer ?
#
loop_
_entity_poly.entity_id
_entity_poly.type
_entity_poly.pdbx_seq_one_letter_code
_entity_poly.pdbx_strand_id
1 'polypeptide(L)'
;MIGRECEVEHRKCSSADRRKRAPLKLHKKSNQKNAKYTPACRQLSHITACQRRILSTYSALREVFSTQSRDNHQLLSLYFLKSMKMWSLPNLLFLLCIALSCVTSAAKLIHVFGYEGKEAQVSCSYGAGYESYEKYLCRNDCKDEDVLITTPEQMKSKYSISDDRRKRVFTTTISNLRNTDAGKYWCGVSRTGTDIFTEVKLEVVTDRCCDSSTTVQSYEGGSVSIICPYESQYQSNVKYICRGNTPSTCLQQALVTSDKTPNTKFSLTDDKSGNVTVTVTGVTRSDSGSYLCGVQRNSGLDVFSAVVLEVKENRCCDSSTTVQSYEGVSVSIICPYESQYQRNKKYICRGNTPSTCLQQALVTSDKRPNTKFSLTDDKSRRFTVTVTGVTQRDSGSYLCGVQRNPGLDVFSAVVLEVKEAEDNMNRNQTNAPEIRQLTLSDDLRERNTAVTVWDRINITLIIFLLLCMEM
;
A
#
# COMPACT_ATOMS: atom_id res chain seq x y z
N MET A 1 -65.32 33.44 40.87
CA MET A 1 -66.35 33.20 39.83
C MET A 1 -65.69 33.34 38.45
N ILE A 2 -66.31 32.78 37.40
CA ILE A 2 -66.31 33.17 35.96
C ILE A 2 -65.33 34.32 35.55
N GLY A 3 -64.48 34.24 34.50
CA GLY A 3 -64.20 33.20 33.49
C GLY A 3 -63.96 33.79 32.07
N ARG A 4 -63.20 33.09 31.19
CA ARG A 4 -62.95 33.37 29.74
C ARG A 4 -61.95 34.51 29.41
N GLU A 5 -60.94 34.35 28.53
CA GLU A 5 -60.87 34.29 27.02
C GLU A 5 -61.17 35.67 26.35
N CYS A 6 -60.53 36.14 25.26
CA CYS A 6 -59.38 35.66 24.45
C CYS A 6 -58.80 36.74 23.48
N GLU A 7 -57.65 36.42 22.87
CA GLU A 7 -57.21 36.71 21.47
C GLU A 7 -56.61 38.05 20.91
N VAL A 8 -55.56 37.85 20.10
CA VAL A 8 -55.15 38.49 18.81
C VAL A 8 -54.29 39.78 18.76
N GLU A 9 -53.04 39.60 18.27
CA GLU A 9 -52.20 40.61 17.60
C GLU A 9 -52.57 40.79 16.11
N HIS A 10 -52.26 41.95 15.49
CA HIS A 10 -52.22 42.03 14.02
C HIS A 10 -51.21 43.03 13.39
N ARG A 11 -50.07 42.48 12.94
CA ARG A 11 -49.27 42.83 11.73
C ARG A 11 -48.41 44.11 11.65
N LYS A 12 -47.09 43.86 11.65
CA LYS A 12 -46.09 44.15 10.58
C LYS A 12 -45.98 45.56 9.96
N CYS A 13 -44.79 46.14 10.07
CA CYS A 13 -44.23 47.05 9.07
C CYS A 13 -43.60 46.30 7.88
N SER A 14 -43.51 46.97 6.73
CA SER A 14 -42.60 46.66 5.62
C SER A 14 -42.15 47.98 4.98
N SER A 15 -40.86 48.11 4.69
CA SER A 15 -40.27 49.35 4.16
C SER A 15 -40.54 49.54 2.67
N ALA A 16 -40.58 50.81 2.24
CA ALA A 16 -40.49 51.20 0.84
C ALA A 16 -39.74 52.54 0.76
N ASP A 17 -38.59 52.57 0.08
CA ASP A 17 -37.80 53.78 -0.17
C ASP A 17 -37.55 53.98 -1.68
N ARG A 18 -37.18 55.20 -2.07
CA ARG A 18 -37.35 55.73 -3.42
C ARG A 18 -36.07 55.73 -4.26
N ARG A 19 -36.27 55.62 -5.58
CA ARG A 19 -35.25 55.76 -6.63
C ARG A 19 -34.59 57.15 -6.62
N LYS A 20 -33.30 57.24 -7.03
CA LYS A 20 -32.81 58.24 -8.01
C LYS A 20 -31.34 58.04 -8.43
N ARG A 21 -31.11 57.49 -9.64
CA ARG A 21 -30.30 58.04 -10.76
C ARG A 21 -30.20 56.99 -11.89
N ALA A 22 -29.64 57.37 -13.04
CA ALA A 22 -29.74 56.69 -14.34
C ALA A 22 -28.53 57.10 -15.23
N PRO A 23 -28.49 56.81 -16.55
CA PRO A 23 -28.83 55.58 -17.29
C PRO A 23 -27.67 55.10 -18.20
N LEU A 24 -27.78 53.89 -18.80
CA LEU A 24 -27.19 53.61 -20.12
C LEU A 24 -28.00 52.52 -20.86
N LYS A 25 -27.84 52.44 -22.19
CA LYS A 25 -28.76 51.76 -23.13
C LYS A 25 -28.10 50.53 -23.80
N LEU A 26 -28.87 49.48 -24.11
CA LEU A 26 -29.20 49.02 -25.50
C LEU A 26 -29.74 47.56 -25.56
N HIS A 27 -30.54 47.29 -26.61
CA HIS A 27 -31.08 46.02 -27.15
C HIS A 27 -31.64 44.92 -26.20
N LYS A 28 -32.89 44.40 -26.27
CA LYS A 28 -34.00 44.30 -27.28
C LYS A 28 -34.10 42.95 -28.06
N LYS A 29 -34.84 41.98 -27.50
CA LYS A 29 -35.74 40.94 -28.12
C LYS A 29 -36.42 40.17 -26.94
N SER A 30 -37.73 39.86 -26.87
CA SER A 30 -38.62 39.07 -27.76
C SER A 30 -38.30 37.55 -27.66
N ASN A 31 -39.17 36.60 -27.29
CA ASN A 31 -40.64 36.49 -27.03
C ASN A 31 -40.87 35.53 -25.80
N GLN A 32 -41.87 35.68 -24.91
CA GLN A 32 -43.34 35.47 -24.99
C GLN A 32 -43.84 33.99 -25.07
N LYS A 33 -44.56 33.54 -24.00
CA LYS A 33 -45.37 32.30 -23.83
C LYS A 33 -44.58 30.97 -23.82
N ASN A 34 -45.00 29.87 -23.17
CA ASN A 34 -46.29 29.52 -22.53
C ASN A 34 -46.08 28.79 -21.16
N ALA A 35 -47.15 28.43 -20.44
CA ALA A 35 -47.11 27.97 -19.03
C ALA A 35 -47.34 26.46 -18.80
N LYS A 36 -46.85 25.92 -17.66
CA LYS A 36 -47.47 24.85 -16.82
C LYS A 36 -46.70 24.59 -15.50
N TYR A 37 -47.40 24.70 -14.35
CA TYR A 37 -47.62 23.72 -13.25
C TYR A 37 -46.48 22.72 -12.90
N THR A 38 -46.09 22.38 -11.65
CA THR A 38 -46.77 22.46 -10.30
C THR A 38 -45.75 22.37 -9.10
N PRO A 39 -46.08 22.17 -7.78
CA PRO A 39 -45.33 22.83 -6.69
C PRO A 39 -44.70 21.90 -5.60
N ALA A 40 -43.98 22.49 -4.64
CA ALA A 40 -43.44 21.79 -3.46
C ALA A 40 -43.56 22.61 -2.15
N CYS A 41 -44.78 22.78 -1.61
CA CYS A 41 -45.01 23.30 -0.24
C CYS A 41 -46.27 22.68 0.39
N ARG A 42 -46.12 21.51 1.03
CA ARG A 42 -47.24 20.84 1.73
C ARG A 42 -46.82 19.85 2.83
N GLN A 43 -45.88 20.21 3.71
CA GLN A 43 -45.45 19.34 4.83
C GLN A 43 -45.35 19.95 6.25
N LEU A 44 -45.53 21.27 6.46
CA LEU A 44 -45.46 21.84 7.82
C LEU A 44 -46.78 21.78 8.62
N SER A 45 -47.90 21.35 8.04
CA SER A 45 -49.23 21.43 8.68
C SER A 45 -49.61 20.25 9.58
N HIS A 46 -48.80 19.19 9.69
CA HIS A 46 -49.18 17.95 10.40
C HIS A 46 -48.50 17.75 11.76
N ILE A 47 -47.39 18.43 12.06
CA ILE A 47 -46.58 18.16 13.26
C ILE A 47 -47.22 18.78 14.53
N THR A 48 -47.72 20.01 14.44
CA THR A 48 -48.32 20.75 15.57
C THR A 48 -49.64 20.16 16.07
N ALA A 49 -50.34 19.35 15.26
CA ALA A 49 -51.53 18.61 15.67
C ALA A 49 -51.21 17.40 16.57
N CYS A 50 -50.01 16.83 16.46
CA CYS A 50 -49.60 15.64 17.20
C CYS A 50 -49.27 15.96 18.67
N GLN A 51 -48.49 17.02 18.90
CA GLN A 51 -48.03 17.43 20.24
C GLN A 51 -49.20 17.73 21.21
N ARG A 52 -50.31 18.30 20.72
CA ARG A 52 -51.48 18.60 21.57
C ARG A 52 -52.24 17.35 22.07
N ARG A 53 -52.13 16.20 21.40
CA ARG A 53 -52.77 14.94 21.86
C ARG A 53 -51.93 14.18 22.88
N ILE A 54 -50.61 14.28 22.80
CA ILE A 54 -49.67 13.57 23.69
C ILE A 54 -49.75 14.10 25.13
N LEU A 55 -49.99 15.41 25.31
CA LEU A 55 -50.14 16.02 26.63
C LEU A 55 -51.45 15.62 27.35
N SER A 56 -52.54 15.36 26.62
CA SER A 56 -53.83 14.98 27.22
C SER A 56 -53.93 13.52 27.69
N THR A 57 -53.10 12.62 27.14
CA THR A 57 -53.09 11.21 27.59
C THR A 57 -52.22 11.01 28.82
N TYR A 58 -51.19 11.84 29.01
CA TYR A 58 -50.26 11.73 30.14
C TYR A 58 -50.89 12.13 31.49
N SER A 59 -51.87 13.04 31.49
CA SER A 59 -52.61 13.40 32.71
C SER A 59 -53.55 12.29 33.19
N ALA A 60 -54.22 11.59 32.26
CA ALA A 60 -55.20 10.55 32.58
C ALA A 60 -54.57 9.29 33.21
N LEU A 61 -53.29 9.00 32.92
CA LEU A 61 -52.59 7.84 33.47
C LEU A 61 -52.15 8.02 34.94
N ARG A 62 -52.21 9.25 35.49
CA ARG A 62 -51.73 9.53 36.85
C ARG A 62 -52.74 9.19 37.96
N GLU A 63 -54.03 9.12 37.65
CA GLU A 63 -55.08 8.82 38.64
C GLU A 63 -55.36 7.31 38.82
N VAL A 64 -54.84 6.45 37.93
CA VAL A 64 -55.10 5.00 37.96
C VAL A 64 -54.20 4.24 38.96
N PHE A 65 -53.06 4.83 39.35
CA PHE A 65 -52.02 4.16 40.15
C PHE A 65 -52.04 4.49 41.65
N SER A 66 -53.22 4.61 42.27
CA SER A 66 -53.34 4.92 43.70
C SER A 66 -54.32 4.08 44.52
N THR A 67 -54.65 2.84 44.11
CA THR A 67 -55.36 1.86 44.97
C THR A 67 -54.99 0.40 44.70
N GLN A 68 -54.87 -0.37 45.79
CA GLN A 68 -55.05 -1.82 45.96
C GLN A 68 -54.17 -2.86 45.24
N SER A 69 -53.13 -3.27 45.98
CA SER A 69 -52.72 -4.66 46.30
C SER A 69 -53.42 -5.88 45.64
N ARG A 70 -52.57 -6.73 45.03
CA ARG A 70 -52.59 -8.22 44.93
C ARG A 70 -53.74 -8.96 44.22
N ASP A 71 -53.34 -10.14 43.73
CA ASP A 71 -54.13 -11.32 43.34
C ASP A 71 -55.14 -11.18 42.18
N ASN A 72 -54.65 -11.44 40.95
CA ASN A 72 -55.20 -12.50 40.07
C ASN A 72 -54.41 -12.67 38.75
N HIS A 73 -53.53 -13.67 38.67
CA HIS A 73 -52.60 -13.82 37.54
C HIS A 73 -53.20 -14.47 36.27
N GLN A 74 -54.48 -14.86 36.28
CA GLN A 74 -55.16 -15.54 35.15
C GLN A 74 -56.18 -14.68 34.38
N LEU A 75 -56.56 -13.49 34.88
CA LEU A 75 -57.50 -12.60 34.18
C LEU A 75 -56.85 -11.70 33.10
N LEU A 76 -55.53 -11.49 33.20
CA LEU A 76 -54.78 -10.62 32.27
C LEU A 76 -54.64 -11.23 30.86
N SER A 77 -54.46 -12.55 30.74
CA SER A 77 -54.27 -13.22 29.44
C SER A 77 -55.48 -13.06 28.50
N LEU A 78 -56.69 -13.17 29.03
CA LEU A 78 -57.93 -12.99 28.29
C LEU A 78 -58.18 -11.52 27.89
N TYR A 79 -57.69 -10.56 28.67
CA TYR A 79 -57.76 -9.14 28.31
C TYR A 79 -56.83 -8.78 27.14
N PHE A 80 -55.60 -9.30 27.15
CA PHE A 80 -54.66 -9.10 26.04
C PHE A 80 -55.19 -9.73 24.73
N LEU A 81 -55.70 -10.95 24.78
CA LEU A 81 -56.23 -11.63 23.59
C LEU A 81 -57.51 -11.00 23.01
N LYS A 82 -58.37 -10.37 23.83
CA LYS A 82 -59.56 -9.64 23.32
C LYS A 82 -59.25 -8.28 22.70
N SER A 83 -58.10 -7.66 22.99
CA SER A 83 -57.75 -6.32 22.49
C SER A 83 -57.19 -6.30 21.06
N MET A 84 -56.86 -7.47 20.48
CA MET A 84 -56.25 -7.59 19.15
C MET A 84 -57.23 -7.39 17.96
N LYS A 85 -58.50 -7.02 18.21
CA LYS A 85 -59.54 -6.86 17.18
C LYS A 85 -60.13 -5.45 17.04
N MET A 86 -59.30 -4.39 17.09
CA MET A 86 -59.61 -3.10 16.43
C MET A 86 -58.43 -2.11 16.34
N TRP A 87 -57.24 -2.59 15.99
CA TRP A 87 -56.14 -1.69 15.62
C TRP A 87 -56.32 -1.26 14.16
N SER A 88 -56.93 -0.09 13.95
CA SER A 88 -57.15 0.46 12.61
C SER A 88 -55.83 0.71 11.88
N LEU A 89 -55.82 0.52 10.56
CA LEU A 89 -54.63 0.74 9.72
C LEU A 89 -53.84 2.02 10.06
N PRO A 90 -54.44 3.22 10.24
CA PRO A 90 -53.69 4.41 10.61
C PRO A 90 -52.96 4.34 11.97
N ASN A 91 -53.45 3.58 12.96
CA ASN A 91 -52.73 3.41 14.22
C ASN A 91 -51.51 2.48 14.05
N LEU A 92 -51.65 1.41 13.28
CA LEU A 92 -50.53 0.53 12.93
C LEU A 92 -49.49 1.28 12.07
N LEU A 93 -49.95 2.11 11.13
CA LEU A 93 -49.10 2.96 10.30
C LEU A 93 -48.42 4.06 11.13
N PHE A 94 -49.09 4.63 12.13
CA PHE A 94 -48.51 5.62 13.05
C PHE A 94 -47.40 5.00 13.92
N LEU A 95 -47.61 3.79 14.45
CA LEU A 95 -46.57 3.05 15.16
C LEU A 95 -45.43 2.61 14.25
N LEU A 96 -45.71 2.24 12.99
CA LEU A 96 -44.69 1.99 11.98
C LEU A 96 -43.88 3.27 11.66
N CYS A 97 -44.53 4.43 11.57
CA CYS A 97 -43.85 5.72 11.41
C CYS A 97 -43.00 6.11 12.63
N ILE A 98 -43.47 5.82 13.86
CA ILE A 98 -42.66 6.01 15.07
C ILE A 98 -41.44 5.10 15.02
N ALA A 99 -41.62 3.80 14.74
CA ALA A 99 -40.52 2.85 14.60
C ALA A 99 -39.51 3.27 13.50
N LEU A 100 -39.99 3.65 12.32
CA LEU A 100 -39.15 4.12 11.21
C LEU A 100 -38.43 5.44 11.54
N SER A 101 -39.05 6.36 12.29
CA SER A 101 -38.38 7.59 12.74
C SER A 101 -37.33 7.32 13.83
N CYS A 102 -37.56 6.35 14.72
CA CYS A 102 -36.56 5.88 15.69
C CYS A 102 -35.37 5.14 15.05
N VAL A 103 -35.44 4.75 13.77
CA VAL A 103 -34.37 4.06 13.04
C VAL A 103 -33.66 5.01 12.06
N THR A 104 -33.36 6.25 12.50
CA THR A 104 -32.67 7.26 11.66
C THR A 104 -31.48 8.00 12.30
N SER A 105 -30.80 7.39 13.28
CA SER A 105 -29.37 7.71 13.50
C SER A 105 -28.60 6.55 14.15
N ALA A 106 -27.71 5.92 13.40
CA ALA A 106 -26.53 5.31 14.02
C ALA A 106 -25.68 6.44 14.63
N ALA A 107 -25.13 6.24 15.83
CA ALA A 107 -24.27 7.25 16.45
C ALA A 107 -23.07 7.52 15.52
N LYS A 108 -22.86 8.78 15.13
CA LYS A 108 -21.84 9.16 14.14
C LYS A 108 -20.45 9.11 14.79
N LEU A 109 -19.84 7.93 14.75
CA LEU A 109 -18.44 7.74 15.13
C LEU A 109 -17.51 8.29 14.04
N ILE A 110 -16.64 9.22 14.40
CA ILE A 110 -15.58 9.74 13.53
C ILE A 110 -14.28 9.01 13.87
N HIS A 111 -13.73 8.26 12.93
CA HIS A 111 -12.38 7.71 13.05
C HIS A 111 -11.36 8.76 12.59
N VAL A 112 -10.44 9.11 13.48
CA VAL A 112 -9.31 9.99 13.21
C VAL A 112 -8.03 9.20 13.45
N PHE A 113 -7.04 9.40 12.59
CA PHE A 113 -5.76 8.72 12.68
C PHE A 113 -4.64 9.76 12.67
N GLY A 114 -3.52 9.45 13.32
CA GLY A 114 -2.34 10.30 13.32
C GLY A 114 -1.06 9.52 13.55
N TYR A 115 0.06 10.14 13.18
CA TYR A 115 1.39 9.61 13.42
C TYR A 115 1.99 10.21 14.70
N GLU A 116 2.69 9.40 15.49
CA GLU A 116 3.40 9.84 16.69
C GLU A 116 4.41 10.97 16.37
N GLY A 117 4.45 11.99 17.22
CA GLY A 117 5.20 13.23 17.00
C GLY A 117 4.59 14.21 15.98
N LYS A 118 3.49 13.86 15.29
CA LYS A 118 2.77 14.75 14.35
C LYS A 118 1.50 15.33 14.97
N GLU A 119 0.67 15.97 14.17
CA GLU A 119 -0.67 16.40 14.56
C GLU A 119 -1.76 15.49 13.98
N ALA A 120 -2.93 15.48 14.63
CA ALA A 120 -4.18 15.02 14.05
C ALA A 120 -5.25 16.12 14.13
N GLN A 121 -6.10 16.20 13.11
CA GLN A 121 -7.19 17.18 13.02
C GLN A 121 -8.55 16.47 13.12
N VAL A 122 -9.29 16.76 14.18
CA VAL A 122 -10.64 16.25 14.43
C VAL A 122 -11.64 17.30 13.93
N SER A 123 -12.30 17.03 12.81
CA SER A 123 -13.26 17.96 12.18
C SER A 123 -14.71 17.51 12.37
N CYS A 124 -15.50 18.33 13.05
CA CYS A 124 -16.83 18.00 13.55
C CYS A 124 -17.91 18.93 13.01
N SER A 125 -18.83 18.35 12.23
CA SER A 125 -19.98 19.06 11.63
C SER A 125 -21.12 19.21 12.62
N TYR A 126 -21.81 20.34 12.62
CA TYR A 126 -22.95 20.61 13.50
C TYR A 126 -24.17 21.19 12.75
N GLY A 127 -25.33 21.19 13.41
CA GLY A 127 -26.60 21.64 12.82
C GLY A 127 -26.72 23.15 12.66
N ALA A 128 -27.58 23.61 11.74
CA ALA A 128 -27.92 25.03 11.65
C ALA A 128 -28.68 25.49 12.91
N GLY A 129 -28.39 26.71 13.37
CA GLY A 129 -28.85 27.26 14.65
C GLY A 129 -27.81 27.18 15.77
N TYR A 130 -26.75 26.37 15.61
CA TYR A 130 -25.67 26.23 16.61
C TYR A 130 -24.39 27.01 16.25
N GLU A 131 -24.45 27.94 15.29
CA GLU A 131 -23.31 28.74 14.86
C GLU A 131 -22.73 29.60 15.99
N SER A 132 -23.57 30.22 16.84
CA SER A 132 -23.13 31.03 17.97
C SER A 132 -22.75 30.24 19.23
N TYR A 133 -23.02 28.93 19.25
CA TYR A 133 -22.89 28.07 20.43
C TYR A 133 -21.42 27.67 20.62
N GLU A 134 -20.99 27.47 21.87
CA GLU A 134 -19.62 27.07 22.19
C GLU A 134 -19.34 25.64 21.68
N LYS A 135 -18.18 25.44 21.06
CA LYS A 135 -17.69 24.13 20.61
C LYS A 135 -16.50 23.72 21.47
N TYR A 136 -16.36 22.44 21.74
CA TYR A 136 -15.24 21.91 22.51
C TYR A 136 -14.87 20.48 22.12
N LEU A 137 -13.68 20.05 22.54
CA LEU A 137 -13.24 18.66 22.50
C LEU A 137 -12.95 18.20 23.94
N CYS A 138 -13.49 17.05 24.31
CA CYS A 138 -13.25 16.38 25.59
C CYS A 138 -12.81 14.93 25.36
N ARG A 139 -12.25 14.29 26.40
CA ARG A 139 -11.86 12.87 26.39
C ARG A 139 -12.89 11.99 27.13
N ASN A 140 -12.70 10.67 27.08
CA ASN A 140 -13.30 9.69 27.99
C ASN A 140 -14.85 9.77 28.07
N ASP A 141 -15.39 10.07 29.26
CA ASP A 141 -16.83 10.20 29.56
C ASP A 141 -17.35 11.64 29.30
N CYS A 142 -16.46 12.60 29.02
CA CYS A 142 -16.76 14.01 28.82
C CYS A 142 -17.38 14.70 30.06
N LYS A 143 -16.75 14.53 31.23
CA LYS A 143 -17.00 15.37 32.42
C LYS A 143 -16.33 16.75 32.25
N ASP A 144 -16.64 17.70 33.13
CA ASP A 144 -16.02 19.04 33.11
C ASP A 144 -14.47 18.98 33.17
N GLU A 145 -13.93 17.99 33.89
CA GLU A 145 -12.50 17.69 34.00
C GLU A 145 -11.88 17.04 32.74
N ASP A 146 -12.68 16.43 31.87
CA ASP A 146 -12.23 15.83 30.60
C ASP A 146 -12.11 16.87 29.46
N VAL A 147 -12.51 18.13 29.65
CA VAL A 147 -12.56 19.17 28.61
C VAL A 147 -11.17 19.70 28.28
N LEU A 148 -10.71 19.47 27.05
CA LEU A 148 -9.33 19.71 26.62
C LEU A 148 -9.12 21.10 25.98
N ILE A 149 -10.13 21.59 25.26
CA ILE A 149 -10.07 22.83 24.47
C ILE A 149 -11.48 23.31 24.13
N THR A 150 -11.75 24.63 24.17
CA THR A 150 -13.07 25.20 23.85
C THR A 150 -12.97 26.49 23.03
N THR A 151 -14.01 26.86 22.27
CA THR A 151 -13.93 28.01 21.34
C THR A 151 -13.62 29.39 21.95
N PRO A 152 -13.96 29.70 23.22
CA PRO A 152 -13.38 30.81 23.97
C PRO A 152 -11.86 30.73 24.18
N GLU A 153 -11.33 29.56 24.55
CA GLU A 153 -9.89 29.33 24.82
C GLU A 153 -9.23 28.63 23.62
N GLN A 154 -8.96 29.38 22.54
CA GLN A 154 -8.65 28.79 21.22
C GLN A 154 -7.36 27.96 21.14
N MET A 155 -6.44 28.11 22.10
CA MET A 155 -5.22 27.31 22.22
C MET A 155 -4.94 26.99 23.70
N LYS A 156 -4.70 25.71 24.03
CA LYS A 156 -4.46 25.24 25.40
C LYS A 156 -3.52 24.03 25.38
N SER A 157 -2.35 24.15 26.02
CA SER A 157 -1.33 23.10 25.98
C SER A 157 -1.01 22.69 24.52
N LYS A 158 -1.17 21.42 24.15
CA LYS A 158 -0.98 20.90 22.79
C LYS A 158 -2.23 20.94 21.89
N TYR A 159 -3.34 21.49 22.38
CA TYR A 159 -4.63 21.51 21.71
C TYR A 159 -4.95 22.91 21.15
N SER A 160 -5.63 22.97 20.00
CA SER A 160 -6.21 24.20 19.45
C SER A 160 -7.56 23.94 18.78
N ILE A 161 -8.39 24.97 18.64
CA ILE A 161 -9.75 24.89 18.07
C ILE A 161 -10.07 26.06 17.14
N SER A 162 -10.81 25.79 16.07
CA SER A 162 -11.33 26.78 15.12
C SER A 162 -12.75 26.42 14.67
N ASP A 163 -13.60 27.40 14.37
CA ASP A 163 -15.04 27.20 14.05
C ASP A 163 -15.41 27.89 12.71
N ASP A 164 -15.49 27.12 11.62
CA ASP A 164 -16.03 27.62 10.35
C ASP A 164 -17.56 27.60 10.38
N ARG A 165 -18.11 28.70 10.90
CA ARG A 165 -19.55 28.95 11.00
C ARG A 165 -20.30 29.00 9.67
N ARG A 166 -19.60 29.16 8.53
CA ARG A 166 -20.23 29.11 7.20
C ARG A 166 -20.41 27.67 6.72
N LYS A 167 -19.43 26.81 6.98
CA LYS A 167 -19.51 25.36 6.73
C LYS A 167 -20.29 24.61 7.82
N ARG A 168 -20.44 25.20 9.01
CA ARG A 168 -20.84 24.54 10.27
C ARG A 168 -19.96 23.34 10.60
N VAL A 169 -18.65 23.56 10.55
CA VAL A 169 -17.64 22.59 10.94
C VAL A 169 -16.65 23.30 11.85
N PHE A 170 -16.46 22.77 13.05
CA PHE A 170 -15.31 23.14 13.88
C PHE A 170 -14.23 22.07 13.77
N THR A 171 -12.98 22.50 13.79
CA THR A 171 -11.81 21.62 13.70
C THR A 171 -10.93 21.86 14.92
N THR A 172 -10.62 20.78 15.63
CA THR A 172 -9.61 20.78 16.69
C THR A 172 -8.35 20.08 16.23
N THR A 173 -7.20 20.60 16.62
CA THR A 173 -5.89 20.01 16.33
C THR A 173 -5.29 19.51 17.63
N ILE A 174 -4.78 18.28 17.60
CA ILE A 174 -4.00 17.67 18.68
C ILE A 174 -2.57 17.59 18.16
N SER A 175 -1.67 18.45 18.65
CA SER A 175 -0.27 18.51 18.22
C SER A 175 0.63 17.58 19.05
N ASN A 176 1.77 17.18 18.48
CA ASN A 176 2.77 16.31 19.12
C ASN A 176 2.16 15.05 19.76
N LEU A 177 1.42 14.30 18.93
CA LEU A 177 0.73 13.07 19.32
C LEU A 177 1.68 12.06 19.95
N ARG A 178 1.16 11.35 20.95
CA ARG A 178 1.80 10.19 21.58
C ARG A 178 0.85 9.01 21.55
N ASN A 179 1.36 7.78 21.65
CA ASN A 179 0.52 6.59 21.79
C ASN A 179 -0.51 6.73 22.95
N THR A 180 -0.13 7.38 24.06
CA THR A 180 -1.01 7.72 25.20
C THR A 180 -2.18 8.66 24.87
N ASP A 181 -2.23 9.24 23.68
CA ASP A 181 -3.32 10.09 23.21
C ASP A 181 -4.41 9.32 22.45
N ALA A 182 -4.15 8.07 22.05
CA ALA A 182 -5.15 7.24 21.38
C ALA A 182 -6.39 6.97 22.28
N GLY A 183 -7.50 6.57 21.67
CA GLY A 183 -8.74 6.21 22.35
C GLY A 183 -9.90 7.16 22.08
N LYS A 184 -10.78 7.32 23.07
CA LYS A 184 -12.11 7.95 22.93
C LYS A 184 -12.09 9.44 23.28
N TYR A 185 -12.70 10.22 22.40
CA TYR A 185 -12.94 11.66 22.52
C TYR A 185 -14.38 11.97 22.10
N TRP A 186 -14.86 13.17 22.44
CA TRP A 186 -16.11 13.70 21.89
C TRP A 186 -15.93 15.14 21.43
N CYS A 187 -16.56 15.44 20.30
CA CYS A 187 -16.84 16.81 19.88
C CYS A 187 -18.15 17.26 20.53
N GLY A 188 -18.07 18.24 21.41
CA GLY A 188 -19.21 18.82 22.13
C GLY A 188 -19.69 20.14 21.51
N VAL A 189 -20.99 20.40 21.62
CA VAL A 189 -21.62 21.69 21.32
C VAL A 189 -22.48 22.09 22.51
N SER A 190 -22.09 23.16 23.21
CA SER A 190 -22.71 23.55 24.47
C SER A 190 -24.03 24.26 24.27
N ARG A 191 -25.11 23.74 24.88
CA ARG A 191 -26.47 24.29 24.81
C ARG A 191 -27.21 24.14 26.13
N THR A 192 -28.27 24.94 26.32
CA THR A 192 -29.17 24.82 27.48
C THR A 192 -29.76 23.41 27.58
N GLY A 193 -29.46 22.69 28.67
CA GLY A 193 -29.90 21.31 28.91
C GLY A 193 -28.75 20.31 28.72
N THR A 194 -28.98 19.26 27.92
CA THR A 194 -27.97 18.25 27.60
C THR A 194 -27.28 18.59 26.29
N ASP A 195 -25.95 18.66 26.28
CA ASP A 195 -25.14 19.01 25.10
C ASP A 195 -25.28 18.05 23.92
N ILE A 196 -24.77 18.46 22.75
CA ILE A 196 -24.72 17.63 21.55
C ILE A 196 -23.31 17.06 21.40
N PHE A 197 -23.20 15.74 21.46
CA PHE A 197 -21.94 15.01 21.32
C PHE A 197 -21.85 14.26 19.99
N THR A 198 -20.66 14.29 19.39
CA THR A 198 -20.28 13.40 18.28
C THR A 198 -19.05 12.60 18.73
N GLU A 199 -19.12 11.27 18.69
CA GLU A 199 -18.04 10.42 19.17
C GLU A 199 -16.86 10.40 18.20
N VAL A 200 -15.65 10.40 18.74
CA VAL A 200 -14.40 10.40 17.99
C VAL A 200 -13.50 9.30 18.55
N LYS A 201 -13.03 8.40 17.68
CA LYS A 201 -11.96 7.46 18.01
C LYS A 201 -10.67 7.94 17.36
N LEU A 202 -9.67 8.25 18.17
CA LEU A 202 -8.32 8.59 17.71
C LEU A 202 -7.43 7.34 17.77
N GLU A 203 -6.80 7.00 16.66
CA GLU A 203 -5.81 5.94 16.56
C GLU A 203 -4.43 6.55 16.22
N VAL A 204 -3.44 6.34 17.08
CA VAL A 204 -2.07 6.85 16.91
C VAL A 204 -1.14 5.70 16.56
N VAL A 205 -0.36 5.84 15.49
CA VAL A 205 0.64 4.85 15.06
C VAL A 205 2.03 5.48 14.97
N THR A 206 3.08 4.67 14.99
CA THR A 206 4.47 5.15 14.84
C THR A 206 4.73 5.72 13.44
N ASP A 207 5.48 6.83 13.35
CA ASP A 207 5.90 7.43 12.07
C ASP A 207 7.09 6.69 11.41
N ARG A 208 6.98 5.37 11.35
CA ARG A 208 7.96 4.45 10.77
C ARG A 208 7.19 3.24 10.24
N CYS A 209 7.47 2.84 9.00
CA CYS A 209 6.86 1.62 8.47
C CYS A 209 7.67 0.36 8.75
N CYS A 210 6.93 -0.74 8.73
CA CYS A 210 7.33 -2.00 8.12
C CYS A 210 8.44 -2.76 8.88
N ASP A 211 8.03 -3.80 9.60
CA ASP A 211 8.94 -4.75 10.26
C ASP A 211 9.74 -5.61 9.27
N SER A 212 9.30 -5.68 8.02
CA SER A 212 9.95 -6.37 6.92
C SER A 212 10.08 -5.47 5.68
N SER A 213 11.10 -5.72 4.86
CA SER A 213 11.35 -4.98 3.62
C SER A 213 11.96 -5.89 2.56
N THR A 214 11.55 -5.73 1.30
CA THR A 214 12.16 -6.46 0.18
C THR A 214 13.45 -5.77 -0.27
N THR A 215 14.58 -6.49 -0.27
CA THR A 215 15.83 -5.97 -0.86
C THR A 215 15.83 -6.19 -2.38
N VAL A 216 16.09 -5.12 -3.13
CA VAL A 216 16.33 -5.14 -4.57
C VAL A 216 17.73 -4.60 -4.86
N GLN A 217 18.45 -5.23 -5.79
CA GLN A 217 19.83 -4.89 -6.10
C GLN A 217 19.95 -4.46 -7.56
N SER A 218 20.88 -3.54 -7.85
CA SER A 218 21.22 -3.14 -9.22
C SER A 218 22.71 -2.77 -9.35
N TYR A 219 23.20 -2.63 -10.58
CA TYR A 219 24.55 -2.14 -10.90
C TYR A 219 24.46 -0.69 -11.36
N GLU A 220 25.46 0.13 -11.00
CA GLU A 220 25.50 1.55 -11.33
C GLU A 220 25.40 1.82 -12.85
N GLY A 221 24.67 2.87 -13.23
CA GLY A 221 24.24 3.16 -14.60
C GLY A 221 23.08 2.28 -15.12
N GLY A 222 22.70 1.24 -14.38
CA GLY A 222 21.65 0.29 -14.79
C GLY A 222 20.22 0.76 -14.52
N SER A 223 19.30 -0.18 -14.63
CA SER A 223 17.89 -0.01 -14.29
C SER A 223 17.44 -1.14 -13.35
N VAL A 224 16.40 -0.89 -12.56
CA VAL A 224 15.81 -1.85 -11.64
C VAL A 224 14.30 -1.66 -11.58
N SER A 225 13.56 -2.77 -11.54
CA SER A 225 12.10 -2.77 -11.34
C SER A 225 11.78 -3.22 -9.93
N ILE A 226 11.21 -2.31 -9.15
CA ILE A 226 10.70 -2.53 -7.80
C ILE A 226 9.25 -2.97 -7.92
N ILE A 227 8.93 -4.17 -7.44
CA ILE A 227 7.56 -4.71 -7.43
C ILE A 227 7.01 -4.57 -6.02
N CYS A 228 5.91 -3.84 -5.87
CA CYS A 228 5.24 -3.60 -4.59
C CYS A 228 3.80 -4.14 -4.65
N PRO A 229 3.45 -5.14 -3.82
CA PRO A 229 2.10 -5.70 -3.79
C PRO A 229 1.13 -4.74 -3.08
N TYR A 230 -0.15 -4.80 -3.46
CA TYR A 230 -1.24 -4.09 -2.79
C TYR A 230 -2.54 -4.91 -2.87
N GLU A 231 -3.42 -4.75 -1.88
CA GLU A 231 -4.68 -5.52 -1.81
C GLU A 231 -5.68 -5.11 -2.91
N SER A 232 -6.49 -6.06 -3.40
CA SER A 232 -7.46 -5.84 -4.49
C SER A 232 -8.44 -4.68 -4.24
N GLN A 233 -8.81 -4.43 -2.99
CA GLN A 233 -9.65 -3.28 -2.60
C GLN A 233 -9.03 -1.91 -2.94
N TYR A 234 -7.72 -1.85 -3.21
CA TYR A 234 -6.99 -0.63 -3.56
C TYR A 234 -6.62 -0.52 -5.05
N GLN A 235 -7.20 -1.32 -5.95
CA GLN A 235 -6.93 -1.24 -7.40
C GLN A 235 -7.08 0.18 -7.96
N SER A 236 -8.17 0.87 -7.62
CA SER A 236 -8.46 2.24 -8.10
C SER A 236 -7.71 3.36 -7.37
N ASN A 237 -7.02 3.04 -6.27
CA ASN A 237 -6.30 4.03 -5.46
C ASN A 237 -4.97 4.42 -6.11
N VAL A 238 -4.55 5.68 -5.91
CA VAL A 238 -3.25 6.18 -6.38
C VAL A 238 -2.13 5.41 -5.68
N LYS A 239 -1.19 4.89 -6.48
CA LYS A 239 0.05 4.28 -5.98
C LYS A 239 1.18 5.29 -6.11
N TYR A 240 2.13 5.25 -5.18
CA TYR A 240 3.28 6.14 -5.22
C TYR A 240 4.51 5.51 -4.55
N ILE A 241 5.67 6.15 -4.70
CA ILE A 241 6.89 5.75 -4.01
C ILE A 241 7.63 6.99 -3.49
N CYS A 242 8.16 6.91 -2.27
CA CYS A 242 9.04 7.92 -1.69
C CYS A 242 10.35 7.29 -1.21
N ARG A 243 11.34 8.13 -0.88
CA ARG A 243 12.60 7.72 -0.25
C ARG A 243 12.53 7.90 1.27
N GLY A 244 13.18 7.01 2.03
CA GLY A 244 13.20 7.00 3.49
C GLY A 244 12.30 5.91 4.08
N ASN A 245 11.97 6.05 5.37
CA ASN A 245 11.03 5.19 6.08
C ASN A 245 10.15 6.03 7.04
N THR A 246 9.50 7.05 6.50
CA THR A 246 8.70 8.03 7.26
C THR A 246 7.34 8.21 6.56
N PRO A 247 6.33 7.41 6.93
CA PRO A 247 5.01 7.42 6.30
C PRO A 247 4.37 8.81 6.22
N SER A 248 4.45 9.63 7.28
CA SER A 248 3.74 10.92 7.37
C SER A 248 4.11 11.94 6.29
N THR A 249 5.33 11.88 5.75
CA THR A 249 5.81 12.79 4.69
C THR A 249 5.86 12.13 3.31
N CYS A 250 5.61 10.81 3.23
CA CYS A 250 5.92 10.02 2.05
C CYS A 250 5.14 10.47 0.79
N LEU A 251 3.83 10.72 0.89
CA LEU A 251 3.03 11.21 -0.23
C LEU A 251 3.44 12.62 -0.70
N GLN A 252 3.85 13.49 0.23
CA GLN A 252 4.33 14.84 -0.08
C GLN A 252 5.71 14.83 -0.77
N GLN A 253 6.49 13.79 -0.51
CA GLN A 253 7.85 13.57 -1.02
C GLN A 253 7.89 12.48 -2.11
N ALA A 254 6.75 12.19 -2.75
CA ALA A 254 6.64 11.13 -3.74
C ALA A 254 7.46 11.42 -5.01
N LEU A 255 8.31 10.47 -5.37
CA LEU A 255 9.24 10.53 -6.53
C LEU A 255 8.51 10.29 -7.85
N VAL A 256 7.45 9.48 -7.81
CA VAL A 256 6.49 9.23 -8.89
C VAL A 256 5.17 8.73 -8.30
N THR A 257 4.06 9.05 -8.95
CA THR A 257 2.70 8.63 -8.57
C THR A 257 1.95 8.09 -9.80
N SER A 258 0.98 7.19 -9.61
CA SER A 258 0.30 6.47 -10.70
C SER A 258 -0.69 7.31 -11.51
N ASP A 259 -1.00 8.52 -11.05
CA ASP A 259 -1.89 9.51 -11.66
C ASP A 259 -1.13 10.57 -12.47
N LYS A 260 0.21 10.59 -12.41
CA LYS A 260 1.05 11.61 -13.05
C LYS A 260 1.94 11.01 -14.13
N THR A 261 2.41 11.88 -15.03
CA THR A 261 3.40 11.51 -16.05
C THR A 261 4.71 11.04 -15.40
N PRO A 262 5.30 9.91 -15.84
CA PRO A 262 6.65 9.51 -15.45
C PRO A 262 7.67 10.62 -15.65
N ASN A 263 8.73 10.62 -14.82
CA ASN A 263 9.92 11.44 -15.06
C ASN A 263 11.04 10.57 -15.66
N THR A 264 12.16 11.18 -16.02
CA THR A 264 13.27 10.51 -16.72
C THR A 264 13.98 9.43 -15.89
N LYS A 265 13.84 9.45 -14.56
CA LYS A 265 14.51 8.54 -13.62
C LYS A 265 13.56 7.53 -12.95
N PHE A 266 12.31 7.93 -12.70
CA PHE A 266 11.30 7.11 -12.05
C PHE A 266 10.04 7.02 -12.93
N SER A 267 9.68 5.79 -13.29
CA SER A 267 8.44 5.45 -13.97
C SER A 267 7.67 4.42 -13.16
N LEU A 268 6.34 4.55 -13.12
CA LEU A 268 5.45 3.68 -12.35
C LEU A 268 4.38 3.12 -13.28
N THR A 269 4.24 1.79 -13.31
CA THR A 269 3.16 1.07 -14.00
C THR A 269 2.35 0.24 -13.00
N ASP A 270 1.03 0.40 -13.04
CA ASP A 270 0.06 -0.35 -12.22
C ASP A 270 -0.86 -1.09 -13.21
N ASP A 271 -0.69 -2.42 -13.29
CA ASP A 271 -1.44 -3.29 -14.22
C ASP A 271 -2.81 -3.70 -13.67
N LYS A 272 -3.18 -3.20 -12.49
CA LYS A 272 -4.39 -3.51 -11.73
C LYS A 272 -4.52 -4.95 -11.23
N SER A 273 -3.49 -5.81 -11.41
CA SER A 273 -3.48 -7.20 -10.96
C SER A 273 -3.30 -7.38 -9.44
N GLY A 274 -2.84 -6.35 -8.73
CA GLY A 274 -2.43 -6.43 -7.33
C GLY A 274 -0.95 -6.10 -7.09
N ASN A 275 -0.19 -5.74 -8.13
CA ASN A 275 1.18 -5.27 -8.03
C ASN A 275 1.35 -3.93 -8.74
N VAL A 276 2.11 -3.01 -8.13
CA VAL A 276 2.65 -1.84 -8.81
C VAL A 276 4.14 -2.05 -9.08
N THR A 277 4.58 -1.75 -10.29
CA THR A 277 6.00 -1.82 -10.69
C THR A 277 6.54 -0.41 -10.83
N VAL A 278 7.54 -0.06 -10.03
CA VAL A 278 8.33 1.17 -10.19
C VAL A 278 9.66 0.79 -10.84
N THR A 279 9.88 1.24 -12.07
CA THR A 279 11.19 1.13 -12.71
C THR A 279 11.99 2.40 -12.45
N VAL A 280 13.17 2.22 -11.86
CA VAL A 280 14.19 3.26 -11.67
C VAL A 280 15.28 3.06 -12.72
N THR A 281 15.67 4.12 -13.42
CA THR A 281 16.66 4.09 -14.52
C THR A 281 17.91 4.92 -14.17
N GLY A 282 19.06 4.56 -14.75
CA GLY A 282 20.32 5.27 -14.53
C GLY A 282 20.71 5.34 -13.05
N VAL A 283 20.54 4.23 -12.33
CA VAL A 283 20.75 4.19 -10.87
C VAL A 283 22.21 4.45 -10.51
N THR A 284 22.44 5.19 -9.43
CA THR A 284 23.77 5.51 -8.90
C THR A 284 23.92 4.96 -7.48
N ARG A 285 25.14 4.85 -6.96
CA ARG A 285 25.37 4.51 -5.55
C ARG A 285 24.61 5.44 -4.60
N SER A 286 24.41 6.71 -5.00
CA SER A 286 23.64 7.72 -4.24
C SER A 286 22.12 7.47 -4.19
N ASP A 287 21.59 6.51 -4.96
CA ASP A 287 20.19 6.07 -4.91
C ASP A 287 19.97 4.90 -3.93
N SER A 288 21.02 4.36 -3.31
CA SER A 288 20.88 3.27 -2.34
C SER A 288 20.15 3.71 -1.06
N GLY A 289 19.38 2.82 -0.44
CA GLY A 289 18.71 3.04 0.84
C GLY A 289 17.24 2.58 0.85
N SER A 290 16.51 2.99 1.89
CA SER A 290 15.10 2.66 2.07
C SER A 290 14.18 3.49 1.17
N TYR A 291 13.12 2.84 0.69
CA TYR A 291 12.00 3.41 -0.04
C TYR A 291 10.69 2.85 0.52
N LEU A 292 9.62 3.63 0.49
CA LEU A 292 8.26 3.16 0.78
C LEU A 292 7.40 3.26 -0.47
N CYS A 293 6.81 2.15 -0.88
CA CYS A 293 5.68 2.11 -1.80
C CYS A 293 4.40 2.39 -1.02
N GLY A 294 3.70 3.47 -1.36
CA GLY A 294 2.48 3.92 -0.69
C GLY A 294 1.23 3.74 -1.53
N VAL A 295 0.10 3.53 -0.84
CA VAL A 295 -1.23 3.39 -1.41
C VAL A 295 -2.14 4.46 -0.80
N GLN A 296 -2.52 5.46 -1.60
CA GLN A 296 -3.31 6.59 -1.11
C GLN A 296 -4.73 6.16 -0.76
N ARG A 297 -5.13 6.25 0.52
CA ARG A 297 -6.46 5.84 0.97
C ARG A 297 -7.43 7.02 1.04
N ASN A 298 -8.70 6.73 0.75
CA ASN A 298 -9.80 7.70 0.84
C ASN A 298 -10.22 7.99 2.28
N SER A 299 -9.80 7.15 3.24
CA SER A 299 -10.07 7.29 4.67
C SER A 299 -9.01 6.56 5.50
N GLY A 300 -8.62 7.18 6.62
CA GLY A 300 -7.52 6.73 7.46
C GLY A 300 -6.14 7.00 6.86
N LEU A 301 -5.12 6.35 7.43
CA LEU A 301 -3.73 6.46 6.96
C LEU A 301 -3.49 5.59 5.72
N ASP A 302 -2.58 6.03 4.86
CA ASP A 302 -2.12 5.25 3.70
C ASP A 302 -1.47 3.93 4.14
N VAL A 303 -1.55 2.93 3.26
CA VAL A 303 -0.90 1.61 3.46
C VAL A 303 0.42 1.60 2.71
N PHE A 304 1.46 1.02 3.34
CA PHE A 304 2.82 1.06 2.84
C PHE A 304 3.48 -0.33 2.81
N SER A 305 4.38 -0.52 1.86
CA SER A 305 5.34 -1.63 1.84
C SER A 305 6.76 -1.08 1.65
N ALA A 306 7.73 -1.62 2.41
CA ALA A 306 9.11 -1.14 2.42
C ALA A 306 10.00 -1.93 1.46
N VAL A 307 10.92 -1.20 0.82
CA VAL A 307 11.92 -1.73 -0.09
C VAL A 307 13.28 -1.13 0.26
N VAL A 308 14.34 -1.93 0.16
CA VAL A 308 15.73 -1.44 0.23
C VAL A 308 16.37 -1.60 -1.14
N LEU A 309 16.80 -0.49 -1.73
CA LEU A 309 17.59 -0.49 -2.97
C LEU A 309 19.07 -0.49 -2.61
N GLU A 310 19.82 -1.43 -3.17
CA GLU A 310 21.28 -1.51 -3.05
C GLU A 310 21.92 -1.40 -4.45
N VAL A 311 22.65 -0.33 -4.71
CA VAL A 311 23.35 -0.13 -5.98
C VAL A 311 24.84 -0.47 -5.81
N LYS A 312 25.28 -1.52 -6.51
CA LYS A 312 26.67 -1.97 -6.55
C LYS A 312 27.45 -1.24 -7.64
N GLU A 313 28.77 -1.17 -7.46
CA GLU A 313 29.71 -0.65 -8.48
C GLU A 313 29.51 -1.39 -9.82
N ASN A 314 29.61 -0.67 -10.95
CA ASN A 314 29.37 -1.22 -12.29
C ASN A 314 30.57 -2.03 -12.83
N ARG A 315 31.00 -3.01 -12.04
CA ARG A 315 32.11 -3.92 -12.29
C ARG A 315 31.76 -5.26 -11.67
N CYS A 316 32.13 -6.36 -12.32
CA CYS A 316 31.99 -7.69 -11.73
C CYS A 316 33.30 -8.49 -11.81
N CYS A 317 33.28 -9.64 -11.14
CA CYS A 317 34.25 -10.71 -11.16
C CYS A 317 35.68 -10.32 -10.72
N ASP A 318 36.04 -10.77 -9.52
CA ASP A 318 37.40 -10.68 -8.99
C ASP A 318 38.41 -11.58 -9.75
N SER A 319 37.90 -12.53 -10.52
CA SER A 319 38.65 -13.48 -11.35
C SER A 319 37.96 -13.73 -12.69
N SER A 320 38.73 -13.93 -13.76
CA SER A 320 38.23 -14.26 -15.11
C SER A 320 38.89 -15.51 -15.69
N THR A 321 38.14 -16.31 -16.44
CA THR A 321 38.68 -17.48 -17.16
C THR A 321 39.28 -17.05 -18.50
N THR A 322 40.55 -17.36 -18.76
CA THR A 322 41.15 -17.15 -20.09
C THR A 322 40.82 -18.32 -21.02
N VAL A 323 40.43 -18.02 -22.26
CA VAL A 323 40.21 -18.98 -23.35
C VAL A 323 41.09 -18.56 -24.53
N GLN A 324 42.03 -19.42 -24.92
CA GLN A 324 42.90 -19.18 -26.08
C GLN A 324 42.36 -19.84 -27.36
N SER A 325 42.56 -19.20 -28.50
CA SER A 325 42.21 -19.73 -29.82
C SER A 325 43.11 -19.16 -30.92
N TYR A 326 42.91 -19.61 -32.17
CA TYR A 326 43.66 -19.16 -33.34
C TYR A 326 42.71 -18.61 -34.41
N GLU A 327 43.18 -17.66 -35.21
CA GLU A 327 42.38 -17.01 -36.25
C GLU A 327 41.79 -18.02 -37.25
N GLY A 328 40.52 -17.83 -37.62
CA GLY A 328 39.72 -18.74 -38.46
C GLY A 328 39.08 -19.94 -37.72
N VAL A 329 39.50 -20.28 -36.51
CA VAL A 329 38.97 -21.41 -35.74
C VAL A 329 37.60 -21.05 -35.10
N SER A 330 36.77 -22.05 -34.78
CA SER A 330 35.57 -21.84 -33.96
C SER A 330 35.84 -22.27 -32.51
N VAL A 331 35.58 -21.39 -31.54
CA VAL A 331 35.91 -21.61 -30.12
C VAL A 331 34.65 -21.69 -29.26
N SER A 332 34.68 -22.50 -28.21
CA SER A 332 33.58 -22.66 -27.26
C SER A 332 33.95 -22.10 -25.89
N ILE A 333 33.27 -21.03 -25.49
CA ILE A 333 33.34 -20.43 -24.15
C ILE A 333 32.36 -21.19 -23.24
N ILE A 334 32.84 -21.71 -22.11
CA ILE A 334 32.01 -22.43 -21.12
C ILE A 334 31.68 -21.49 -19.96
N CYS A 335 30.39 -21.20 -19.78
CA CYS A 335 29.84 -20.30 -18.78
C CYS A 335 29.19 -21.11 -17.63
N PRO A 336 29.84 -21.28 -16.47
CA PRO A 336 29.27 -22.02 -15.33
C PRO A 336 28.15 -21.24 -14.63
N TYR A 337 27.20 -21.96 -14.02
CA TYR A 337 26.14 -21.36 -13.19
C TYR A 337 25.57 -22.34 -12.15
N GLU A 338 24.92 -21.82 -11.10
CA GLU A 338 24.36 -22.64 -10.01
C GLU A 338 23.07 -23.36 -10.42
N SER A 339 22.80 -24.56 -9.87
CA SER A 339 21.62 -25.37 -10.23
C SER A 339 20.29 -24.61 -10.11
N GLN A 340 20.17 -23.71 -9.13
CA GLN A 340 18.99 -22.85 -8.96
C GLN A 340 18.69 -21.95 -10.18
N TYR A 341 19.66 -21.68 -11.05
CA TYR A 341 19.51 -20.85 -12.25
C TYR A 341 19.35 -21.64 -13.57
N GLN A 342 19.06 -22.95 -13.53
CA GLN A 342 18.80 -23.74 -14.75
C GLN A 342 17.73 -23.14 -15.65
N ARG A 343 16.60 -22.72 -15.08
CA ARG A 343 15.46 -22.17 -15.85
C ARG A 343 15.65 -20.70 -16.25
N ASN A 344 16.61 -20.00 -15.64
CA ASN A 344 16.89 -18.59 -15.91
C ASN A 344 17.50 -18.40 -17.31
N LYS A 345 17.19 -17.26 -17.93
CA LYS A 345 17.73 -16.84 -19.23
C LYS A 345 19.24 -16.66 -19.14
N LYS A 346 19.96 -17.25 -20.10
CA LYS A 346 21.42 -17.14 -20.24
C LYS A 346 21.76 -16.20 -21.39
N TYR A 347 22.88 -15.51 -21.30
CA TYR A 347 23.35 -14.60 -22.34
C TYR A 347 24.86 -14.36 -22.25
N ILE A 348 25.41 -13.68 -23.26
CA ILE A 348 26.79 -13.18 -23.23
C ILE A 348 26.86 -11.79 -23.85
N CYS A 349 27.69 -10.90 -23.27
CA CYS A 349 28.05 -9.61 -23.86
C CYS A 349 29.57 -9.44 -23.91
N ARG A 350 30.04 -8.41 -24.62
CA ARG A 350 31.45 -8.01 -24.65
C ARG A 350 31.70 -6.85 -23.68
N GLY A 351 32.90 -6.80 -23.09
CA GLY A 351 33.30 -5.83 -22.08
C GLY A 351 33.34 -6.42 -20.66
N ASN A 352 33.38 -5.56 -19.65
CA ASN A 352 33.32 -5.92 -18.23
C ASN A 352 32.32 -5.01 -17.48
N THR A 353 31.17 -4.74 -18.11
CA THR A 353 30.20 -3.71 -17.68
C THR A 353 28.84 -4.37 -17.42
N PRO A 354 28.56 -4.82 -16.18
CA PRO A 354 27.32 -5.53 -15.85
C PRO A 354 26.03 -4.81 -16.25
N SER A 355 25.93 -3.49 -16.03
CA SER A 355 24.65 -2.78 -16.13
C SER A 355 24.10 -2.64 -17.55
N THR A 356 24.94 -2.71 -18.58
CA THR A 356 24.53 -2.68 -19.98
C THR A 356 24.48 -4.07 -20.63
N CYS A 357 25.02 -5.09 -19.97
CA CYS A 357 25.35 -6.38 -20.58
C CYS A 357 24.14 -7.11 -21.19
N LEU A 358 22.99 -7.17 -20.50
CA LEU A 358 21.78 -7.82 -21.01
C LEU A 358 21.18 -7.10 -22.24
N GLN A 359 21.30 -5.78 -22.29
CA GLN A 359 20.81 -4.96 -23.42
C GLN A 359 21.75 -5.07 -24.64
N GLN A 360 23.05 -5.25 -24.38
CA GLN A 360 24.12 -5.41 -25.38
C GLN A 360 24.47 -6.88 -25.65
N ALA A 361 23.58 -7.82 -25.31
CA ALA A 361 23.85 -9.24 -25.41
C ALA A 361 23.98 -9.71 -26.88
N LEU A 362 25.10 -10.36 -27.18
CA LEU A 362 25.48 -10.86 -28.50
C LEU A 362 24.64 -12.08 -28.93
N VAL A 363 24.30 -12.92 -27.95
CA VAL A 363 23.36 -14.05 -28.08
C VAL A 363 22.71 -14.31 -26.71
N THR A 364 21.47 -14.79 -26.72
CA THR A 364 20.68 -15.10 -25.52
C THR A 364 19.95 -16.43 -25.71
N SER A 365 19.70 -17.19 -24.63
CA SER A 365 19.13 -18.55 -24.68
C SER A 365 17.69 -18.64 -25.17
N ASP A 366 17.01 -17.51 -25.35
CA ASP A 366 15.65 -17.35 -25.85
C ASP A 366 15.58 -16.79 -27.28
N LYS A 367 16.71 -16.37 -27.87
CA LYS A 367 16.81 -15.90 -29.26
C LYS A 367 17.43 -16.97 -30.14
N ARG A 368 17.13 -16.92 -31.45
CA ARG A 368 17.83 -17.75 -32.44
C ARG A 368 19.31 -17.35 -32.49
N PRO A 369 20.25 -18.32 -32.67
CA PRO A 369 21.65 -18.01 -32.96
C PRO A 369 21.80 -17.06 -34.16
N ASN A 370 22.86 -16.26 -34.14
CA ASN A 370 23.33 -15.56 -35.34
C ASN A 370 24.52 -16.33 -35.95
N THR A 371 25.04 -15.87 -37.10
CA THR A 371 26.12 -16.56 -37.82
C THR A 371 27.46 -16.59 -37.08
N LYS A 372 27.68 -15.64 -36.15
CA LYS A 372 28.93 -15.46 -35.40
C LYS A 372 28.89 -16.05 -33.98
N PHE A 373 27.73 -15.99 -33.33
CA PHE A 373 27.52 -16.44 -31.94
C PHE A 373 26.29 -17.36 -31.84
N SER A 374 26.51 -18.56 -31.30
CA SER A 374 25.45 -19.48 -30.85
C SER A 374 25.57 -19.76 -29.36
N LEU A 375 24.47 -20.17 -28.71
CA LEU A 375 24.40 -20.47 -27.29
C LEU A 375 23.62 -21.77 -27.09
N THR A 376 24.20 -22.73 -26.36
CA THR A 376 23.56 -23.97 -25.94
C THR A 376 23.55 -24.08 -24.41
N ASP A 377 22.40 -24.37 -23.81
CA ASP A 377 22.24 -24.56 -22.36
C ASP A 377 21.55 -25.92 -22.12
N ASP A 378 22.37 -26.95 -21.92
CA ASP A 378 21.96 -28.33 -21.68
C ASP A 378 21.35 -28.56 -20.28
N LYS A 379 21.25 -27.49 -19.47
CA LYS A 379 20.81 -27.48 -18.07
C LYS A 379 21.77 -28.17 -17.09
N SER A 380 22.96 -28.59 -17.53
CA SER A 380 23.97 -29.26 -16.71
C SER A 380 24.87 -28.30 -15.91
N ARG A 381 24.30 -27.23 -15.32
CA ARG A 381 25.01 -26.20 -14.53
C ARG A 381 26.08 -25.39 -15.30
N ARG A 382 26.03 -25.42 -16.63
CA ARG A 382 26.85 -24.59 -17.52
C ARG A 382 26.09 -24.37 -18.83
N PHE A 383 26.34 -23.25 -19.49
CA PHE A 383 25.96 -23.04 -20.88
C PHE A 383 27.22 -22.81 -21.71
N THR A 384 27.18 -23.17 -22.98
CA THR A 384 28.30 -23.01 -23.90
C THR A 384 27.93 -21.94 -24.93
N VAL A 385 28.82 -20.99 -25.16
CA VAL A 385 28.74 -20.06 -26.29
C VAL A 385 29.80 -20.44 -27.30
N THR A 386 29.39 -20.78 -28.52
CA THR A 386 30.35 -21.00 -29.61
C THR A 386 30.47 -19.72 -30.44
N VAL A 387 31.70 -19.23 -30.58
CA VAL A 387 32.07 -18.13 -31.46
C VAL A 387 32.70 -18.73 -32.72
N THR A 388 32.07 -18.53 -33.87
CA THR A 388 32.54 -19.11 -35.14
C THR A 388 33.61 -18.24 -35.78
N GLY A 389 34.57 -18.87 -36.47
CA GLY A 389 35.63 -18.20 -37.25
C GLY A 389 36.22 -16.97 -36.56
N VAL A 390 36.84 -17.16 -35.40
CA VAL A 390 37.37 -16.07 -34.58
C VAL A 390 38.47 -15.30 -35.30
N THR A 391 38.56 -14.02 -34.99
CA THR A 391 39.57 -13.10 -35.52
C THR A 391 40.25 -12.38 -34.36
N GLN A 392 41.38 -11.72 -34.59
CA GLN A 392 41.99 -10.85 -33.55
C GLN A 392 41.02 -9.77 -33.03
N ARG A 393 40.05 -9.36 -33.86
CA ARG A 393 38.99 -8.41 -33.48
C ARG A 393 37.95 -8.98 -32.52
N ASP A 394 37.91 -10.29 -32.30
CA ASP A 394 37.08 -10.95 -31.30
C ASP A 394 37.78 -11.06 -29.92
N SER A 395 39.09 -10.77 -29.82
CA SER A 395 39.82 -10.81 -28.54
C SER A 395 39.32 -9.79 -27.50
N GLY A 396 39.45 -10.12 -26.22
CA GLY A 396 39.16 -9.24 -25.09
C GLY A 396 38.16 -9.83 -24.08
N SER A 397 37.64 -8.97 -23.20
CA SER A 397 36.73 -9.37 -22.12
C SER A 397 35.30 -9.64 -22.61
N TYR A 398 34.68 -10.66 -22.03
CA TYR A 398 33.28 -11.02 -22.19
C TYR A 398 32.66 -11.35 -20.82
N LEU A 399 31.36 -11.11 -20.67
CA LEU A 399 30.60 -11.51 -19.49
C LEU A 399 29.54 -12.55 -19.88
N CYS A 400 29.68 -13.75 -19.32
CA CYS A 400 28.62 -14.76 -19.28
C CYS A 400 27.56 -14.32 -18.26
N GLY A 401 26.36 -13.97 -18.71
CA GLY A 401 25.27 -13.46 -17.86
C GLY A 401 24.13 -14.44 -17.62
N VAL A 402 23.53 -14.36 -16.42
CA VAL A 402 22.38 -15.17 -15.98
C VAL A 402 21.33 -14.25 -15.36
N GLN A 403 20.16 -14.13 -16.01
CA GLN A 403 19.15 -13.16 -15.60
C GLN A 403 18.45 -13.55 -14.29
N ARG A 404 18.33 -12.64 -13.32
CA ARG A 404 17.61 -12.87 -12.05
C ARG A 404 16.45 -11.90 -11.85
N ASN A 405 15.23 -12.47 -11.78
CA ASN A 405 14.00 -11.73 -11.52
C ASN A 405 13.32 -12.28 -10.24
N PRO A 406 13.27 -11.53 -9.13
CA PRO A 406 14.02 -10.30 -8.83
C PRO A 406 15.48 -10.60 -8.46
N GLY A 407 16.36 -9.60 -8.61
CA GLY A 407 17.73 -9.62 -8.10
C GLY A 407 18.74 -9.00 -9.06
N LEU A 408 20.01 -9.11 -8.71
CA LEU A 408 21.10 -8.83 -9.62
C LEU A 408 21.46 -10.05 -10.46
N ASP A 409 21.61 -9.82 -11.76
CA ASP A 409 22.15 -10.78 -12.71
C ASP A 409 23.54 -11.27 -12.27
N VAL A 410 23.74 -12.58 -12.39
CA VAL A 410 24.99 -13.25 -12.01
C VAL A 410 25.90 -13.32 -13.23
N PHE A 411 27.16 -12.97 -13.04
CA PHE A 411 28.16 -12.93 -14.10
C PHE A 411 29.35 -13.82 -13.80
N SER A 412 29.91 -14.43 -14.84
CA SER A 412 31.30 -14.91 -14.86
C SER A 412 32.05 -14.23 -16.00
N ALA A 413 33.25 -13.71 -15.71
CA ALA A 413 34.09 -13.02 -16.67
C ALA A 413 34.97 -14.01 -17.43
N VAL A 414 35.11 -13.77 -18.74
CA VAL A 414 35.95 -14.55 -19.64
C VAL A 414 36.84 -13.59 -20.43
N VAL A 415 38.10 -13.96 -20.66
CA VAL A 415 39.00 -13.27 -21.59
C VAL A 415 39.25 -14.20 -22.77
N LEU A 416 38.84 -13.77 -23.97
CA LEU A 416 39.16 -14.47 -25.21
C LEU A 416 40.47 -13.91 -25.78
N GLU A 417 41.44 -14.78 -26.00
CA GLU A 417 42.74 -14.46 -26.61
C GLU A 417 42.86 -15.20 -27.94
N VAL A 418 42.66 -14.48 -29.05
CA VAL A 418 42.86 -15.01 -30.40
C VAL A 418 44.27 -14.66 -30.87
N LYS A 419 45.05 -15.70 -31.17
CA LYS A 419 46.39 -15.61 -31.76
C LYS A 419 46.30 -15.72 -33.29
N GLU A 420 47.29 -15.16 -33.98
CA GLU A 420 47.52 -15.47 -35.39
C GLU A 420 47.86 -16.96 -35.54
N ALA A 421 47.46 -17.57 -36.66
CA ALA A 421 47.86 -18.93 -36.98
C ALA A 421 49.32 -18.95 -37.43
N GLU A 422 50.17 -19.77 -36.81
CA GLU A 422 51.55 -19.95 -37.27
C GLU A 422 51.57 -20.60 -38.66
N ASP A 423 51.89 -19.81 -39.68
CA ASP A 423 52.00 -20.25 -41.07
C ASP A 423 53.27 -21.10 -41.25
N ASN A 424 53.19 -22.36 -40.82
CA ASN A 424 54.29 -23.33 -40.78
C ASN A 424 54.66 -23.85 -42.18
N MET A 425 55.09 -22.93 -43.05
CA MET A 425 55.56 -23.21 -44.41
C MET A 425 56.98 -23.78 -44.39
N ASN A 426 57.13 -25.04 -43.97
CA ASN A 426 58.37 -25.80 -44.14
C ASN A 426 58.13 -27.16 -44.80
N ARG A 427 57.81 -27.10 -46.09
CA ARG A 427 57.71 -28.27 -46.95
C ARG A 427 59.12 -28.65 -47.43
N ASN A 428 59.69 -29.70 -46.83
CA ASN A 428 60.72 -30.62 -47.37
C ASN A 428 61.72 -31.06 -46.30
N GLN A 429 61.58 -32.29 -45.81
CA GLN A 429 62.58 -33.32 -46.11
C GLN A 429 61.98 -34.72 -46.00
N THR A 430 62.23 -35.54 -47.01
CA THR A 430 61.93 -36.98 -47.00
C THR A 430 62.89 -37.69 -46.06
N ASN A 431 62.35 -38.52 -45.16
CA ASN A 431 62.92 -39.83 -44.81
C ASN A 431 61.87 -40.62 -44.02
N ALA A 432 61.46 -41.77 -44.56
CA ALA A 432 60.66 -42.74 -43.83
C ALA A 432 61.56 -43.76 -43.15
N PRO A 433 61.27 -44.15 -41.91
CA PRO A 433 61.61 -45.47 -41.39
C PRO A 433 60.36 -46.33 -41.18
N GLU A 434 60.56 -47.64 -41.14
CA GLU A 434 59.52 -48.66 -41.25
C GLU A 434 59.11 -49.25 -39.89
N ILE A 435 57.81 -49.56 -39.77
CA ILE A 435 57.12 -50.49 -38.86
C ILE A 435 57.90 -51.04 -37.65
N ARG A 436 57.34 -50.86 -36.44
CA ARG A 436 57.21 -51.94 -35.44
C ARG A 436 56.05 -51.72 -34.47
N GLN A 437 55.13 -52.68 -34.43
CA GLN A 437 54.30 -52.93 -33.25
C GLN A 437 55.17 -53.55 -32.15
N LEU A 438 54.80 -53.34 -30.89
CA LEU A 438 55.15 -54.24 -29.78
C LEU A 438 54.09 -54.13 -28.69
N THR A 439 53.95 -55.19 -27.90
CA THR A 439 52.78 -55.47 -27.04
C THR A 439 53.05 -55.22 -25.55
N LEU A 440 52.02 -55.37 -24.73
CA LEU A 440 52.13 -55.61 -23.30
C LEU A 440 53.08 -56.79 -22.99
N SER A 441 53.82 -56.68 -21.88
CA SER A 441 54.35 -57.80 -21.09
C SER A 441 54.74 -57.29 -19.69
N ASP A 442 54.57 -58.14 -18.68
CA ASP A 442 54.62 -57.81 -17.25
C ASP A 442 56.04 -57.94 -16.61
N ASP A 443 56.05 -57.87 -15.27
CA ASP A 443 57.05 -58.42 -14.34
C ASP A 443 58.46 -57.78 -14.20
N LEU A 444 59.08 -57.72 -13.01
CA LEU A 444 58.58 -57.72 -11.61
C LEU A 444 59.76 -57.41 -10.63
N ARG A 445 59.43 -57.15 -9.35
CA ARG A 445 60.25 -57.44 -8.13
C ARG A 445 61.54 -56.59 -7.93
N GLU A 446 62.11 -56.43 -6.72
CA GLU A 446 61.87 -57.00 -5.37
C GLU A 446 61.68 -55.90 -4.27
N ARG A 447 60.76 -56.08 -3.30
CA ARG A 447 60.89 -56.59 -1.90
C ARG A 447 61.84 -55.76 -0.98
N ASN A 448 61.64 -55.58 0.33
CA ASN A 448 60.77 -56.22 1.36
C ASN A 448 60.63 -55.23 2.58
N THR A 449 59.81 -55.32 3.65
CA THR A 449 58.81 -56.27 4.21
C THR A 449 57.90 -55.55 5.24
N ALA A 450 56.88 -56.24 5.80
CA ALA A 450 56.22 -56.02 7.12
C ALA A 450 55.21 -54.86 7.29
N VAL A 451 54.09 -55.01 8.03
CA VAL A 451 53.45 -56.20 8.63
C VAL A 451 51.90 -56.05 8.63
N THR A 452 51.16 -57.13 8.84
CA THR A 452 49.72 -57.26 8.55
C THR A 452 48.74 -56.86 9.66
N VAL A 453 47.67 -56.14 9.28
CA VAL A 453 46.22 -56.42 9.50
C VAL A 453 45.76 -56.89 10.90
N TRP A 454 44.71 -56.25 11.44
CA TRP A 454 43.39 -56.87 11.78
C TRP A 454 42.40 -55.80 12.31
N ASP A 455 41.18 -55.77 11.75
CA ASP A 455 40.08 -54.93 12.23
C ASP A 455 39.48 -55.43 13.55
N ARG A 456 38.93 -54.50 14.36
CA ARG A 456 37.57 -54.53 14.98
C ARG A 456 37.29 -53.22 15.72
N ILE A 457 36.68 -52.24 15.05
CA ILE A 457 36.18 -51.04 15.73
C ILE A 457 34.98 -51.40 16.62
N ASN A 458 34.98 -50.88 17.85
CA ASN A 458 34.18 -51.40 18.94
C ASN A 458 32.75 -50.81 18.95
N ILE A 459 31.76 -51.57 18.45
CA ILE A 459 30.33 -51.17 18.37
C ILE A 459 29.78 -50.71 19.73
N THR A 460 30.29 -51.26 20.83
CA THR A 460 29.93 -50.88 22.20
C THR A 460 30.13 -49.39 22.49
N LEU A 461 31.10 -48.72 21.85
CA LEU A 461 31.33 -47.28 22.04
C LEU A 461 30.21 -46.42 21.45
N ILE A 462 29.60 -46.85 20.34
CA ILE A 462 28.53 -46.12 19.64
C ILE A 462 27.22 -46.21 20.45
N ILE A 463 26.94 -47.37 21.02
CA ILE A 463 25.77 -47.60 21.89
C ILE A 463 25.88 -46.75 23.17
N PHE A 464 27.08 -46.62 23.75
CA PHE A 464 27.29 -45.80 24.94
C PHE A 464 27.08 -44.30 24.69
N LEU A 465 27.44 -43.80 23.50
CA LEU A 465 27.21 -42.40 23.13
C LEU A 465 25.73 -42.07 22.85
N LEU A 466 24.95 -43.02 22.32
CA LEU A 466 23.53 -42.82 22.02
C LEU A 466 22.65 -42.78 23.28
N LEU A 467 23.06 -43.40 24.38
CA LEU A 467 22.34 -43.36 25.66
C LEU A 467 22.61 -42.10 26.50
N CYS A 468 23.45 -41.17 26.02
CA CYS A 468 23.76 -39.92 26.70
C CYS A 468 23.04 -38.68 26.11
N MET A 469 22.02 -38.87 25.27
CA MET A 469 21.27 -37.78 24.63
C MET A 469 19.76 -37.71 24.99
N GLU A 470 19.28 -38.54 25.92
CA GLU A 470 17.94 -38.41 26.52
C GLU A 470 18.04 -38.30 28.05
N MET A 471 18.40 -37.10 28.53
CA MET A 471 18.25 -36.63 29.92
C MET A 471 18.07 -35.11 29.95
#